data_AF-A0A074JPF0-F1
#
_entry.id   AF-A0A074JPF0-F1
#
_cell.length_a   1.000
_cell.length_b   1.000
_cell.length_c   1.000
_cell.angle_alpha   90.00
_cell.angle_beta   90.00
_cell.angle_gamma   90.00
#
_symmetry.space_group_name_H-M   'P 1'
#
loop_
_entity.id
_entity.type
_entity.pdbx_description
1 polymer ?
#
loop_
_entity_poly.entity_id
_entity_poly.type
_entity_poly.pdbx_seq_one_letter_code
_entity_poly.pdbx_strand_id
1 'polypeptide(L)' 'MLRTPALLTLICLTAACAGAPGEYPKLVPLDSLLSNEPLTPSPAPALETRADALRARADALRRVDVVDETDLGAQ' A
#
# COMPACT_ATOMS: atom_id res chain seq x y z
N MET A 1 43.85 -13.63 -9.53
CA MET A 1 44.32 -12.27 -9.22
C MET A 1 43.09 -11.37 -9.15
N LEU A 2 42.51 -11.24 -7.96
CA LEU A 2 41.29 -10.46 -7.75
C LEU A 2 41.66 -8.97 -7.87
N ARG A 3 41.13 -8.32 -8.91
CA ARG A 3 41.48 -6.93 -9.25
C ARG A 3 41.03 -6.01 -8.11
N THR A 4 42.00 -5.43 -7.41
CA THR A 4 41.85 -4.37 -6.39
C THR A 4 40.76 -3.32 -6.67
N PRO A 5 40.53 -2.84 -7.91
CA PRO A 5 39.42 -1.90 -8.17
C PRO A 5 38.03 -2.47 -7.90
N ALA A 6 37.81 -3.78 -8.10
CA ALA A 6 36.51 -4.42 -7.85
C ALA A 6 36.20 -4.58 -6.35
N LEU A 7 37.25 -4.67 -5.52
CA LEU A 7 37.08 -4.74 -4.07
C LEU A 7 36.70 -3.36 -3.50
N LEU A 8 37.30 -2.29 -4.04
CA LEU A 8 37.01 -0.92 -3.65
C LEU A 8 35.59 -0.48 -4.01
N THR A 9 35.07 -0.86 -5.17
CA THR A 9 33.68 -0.56 -5.55
C THR A 9 32.67 -1.27 -4.66
N LEU A 10 32.94 -2.52 -4.27
CA LEU A 10 32.08 -3.28 -3.36
C LEU A 10 32.02 -2.66 -1.95
N ILE A 11 33.15 -2.16 -1.44
CA ILE A 11 33.23 -1.48 -0.13
C ILE A 11 32.46 -0.14 -0.18
N CYS A 12 32.59 0.65 -1.24
CA CYS A 12 31.86 1.91 -1.37
C CYS A 12 30.34 1.71 -1.47
N LEU A 13 29.87 0.67 -2.18
CA LEU A 13 28.45 0.36 -2.28
C LEU A 13 27.83 -0.05 -0.93
N THR A 14 28.56 -0.83 -0.12
CA THR A 14 28.05 -1.29 1.18
C THR A 14 28.08 -0.19 2.24
N ALA A 15 29.04 0.73 2.19
CA ALA A 15 29.10 1.89 3.08
C ALA A 15 27.94 2.88 2.85
N ALA A 16 27.41 2.97 1.63
CA ALA A 16 26.24 3.81 1.33
C ALA A 16 24.91 3.23 1.84
N CYS A 17 24.82 1.91 2.03
CA CYS A 17 23.65 1.25 2.63
C CYS A 17 23.71 1.22 4.16
N ALA A 18 24.90 1.35 4.74
CA ALA A 18 25.08 1.64 6.15
C ALA A 18 24.77 3.13 6.37
N GLY A 19 23.47 3.47 6.38
CA GLY A 19 23.01 4.79 6.79
C GLY A 19 23.75 5.22 8.07
N ALA A 20 24.12 6.50 8.14
CA ALA A 20 24.81 7.04 9.31
C ALA A 20 24.09 6.59 10.60
N PRO A 21 24.81 6.35 11.70
CA PRO A 21 24.18 6.09 13.00
C PRO A 21 23.37 7.31 13.41
N GLY A 22 22.15 7.39 12.90
CA GLY A 22 21.16 8.40 13.16
C GLY A 22 20.31 7.95 14.33
N GLU A 23 19.78 8.93 15.04
CA GLU A 23 18.81 8.67 16.09
C GLU A 23 17.58 7.99 15.46
N TYR A 24 17.20 6.82 15.98
CA TYR A 24 15.99 6.16 15.52
C TYR A 24 14.79 7.06 15.82
N PRO A 25 13.83 7.19 14.89
CA PRO A 25 12.67 8.02 15.12
C PRO A 25 11.91 7.50 16.34
N LYS A 26 11.47 8.43 17.19
CA LYS A 26 10.63 8.11 18.34
C LYS A 26 9.35 7.43 17.84
N LEU A 27 9.11 6.19 18.29
CA LEU A 27 7.91 5.45 17.94
C LEU A 27 6.67 6.15 18.50
N VAL A 28 5.64 6.23 17.68
CA VAL A 28 4.33 6.72 18.11
C VAL A 28 3.69 5.65 19.00
N PRO A 29 3.15 6.03 20.18
CA PRO A 29 2.45 5.08 21.05
C PRO A 29 1.30 4.38 20.31
N LEU A 30 1.14 3.08 20.55
CA LEU A 30 0.12 2.27 19.88
C LEU A 30 -1.29 2.80 20.17
N ASP A 31 -1.56 3.22 21.40
CA ASP A 31 -2.86 3.77 21.81
C ASP A 31 -3.24 5.03 21.03
N SER A 32 -2.24 5.80 20.57
CA SER A 32 -2.47 6.99 19.72
C SER A 32 -2.89 6.57 18.30
N LEU A 33 -2.25 5.55 17.74
CA LEU A 33 -2.58 5.02 16.42
C LEU A 33 -3.95 4.32 16.37
N LEU A 34 -4.34 3.69 17.47
CA LEU A 34 -5.62 2.98 17.60
C LEU A 34 -6.76 3.88 18.11
N SER A 35 -6.52 5.18 18.24
CA SER A 35 -7.55 6.13 18.61
C SER A 35 -8.63 6.22 17.53
N ASN A 36 -9.90 6.32 17.95
CA ASN A 36 -11.03 6.56 17.05
C ASN A 36 -11.32 8.06 16.88
N GLU A 37 -10.42 8.92 17.33
CA GLU A 37 -10.59 10.36 17.25
C GLU A 37 -10.42 10.82 15.79
N PRO A 38 -11.38 11.58 15.23
CA PRO A 38 -11.26 12.06 13.85
C PRO A 38 -10.07 13.02 13.69
N LEU A 39 -9.18 12.72 12.76
CA LEU A 39 -8.07 13.61 12.42
C LEU A 39 -8.60 14.85 11.68
N THR A 40 -8.21 16.04 12.17
CA THR A 40 -8.53 17.33 11.54
C THR A 40 -7.24 18.05 11.12
N PRO A 41 -7.04 18.37 9.82
CA PRO A 41 -7.93 18.06 8.70
C PRO A 41 -7.90 16.55 8.36
N SER A 42 -8.95 16.07 7.68
CA SER A 42 -8.97 14.67 7.21
C SER A 42 -7.77 14.43 6.28
N PRO A 43 -6.93 13.41 6.54
CA PRO A 43 -5.77 13.11 5.70
C PRO A 43 -6.15 12.59 4.31
N ALA A 44 -7.39 12.13 4.13
CA ALA A 44 -7.91 11.59 2.88
C ALA A 44 -9.29 12.18 2.55
N PRO A 45 -9.36 13.46 2.13
CA PRO A 45 -10.63 14.16 1.93
C PRO A 45 -11.51 13.53 0.82
N ALA A 46 -10.92 12.82 -0.14
CA ALA A 46 -11.65 12.14 -1.22
C ALA A 46 -12.09 10.70 -0.87
N LEU A 47 -11.85 10.23 0.35
CA LEU A 47 -12.11 8.84 0.74
C LEU A 47 -13.60 8.50 0.71
N GLU A 48 -14.46 9.41 1.19
CA GLU A 48 -15.91 9.20 1.19
C GLU A 48 -16.46 9.06 -0.23
N THR A 49 -16.07 9.94 -1.15
CA THR A 49 -16.48 9.86 -2.56
C THR A 49 -16.06 8.54 -3.21
N ARG A 50 -14.86 8.04 -2.89
CA ARG A 50 -14.38 6.73 -3.38
C ARG A 50 -15.17 5.58 -2.78
N ALA A 51 -15.53 5.67 -1.49
CA ALA A 51 -16.36 4.68 -0.83
C ALA A 51 -17.75 4.62 -1.48
N ASP A 52 -18.37 5.77 -1.77
CA ASP A 52 -19.66 5.84 -2.45
C ASP A 52 -19.61 5.22 -3.85
N ALA A 53 -18.60 5.55 -4.64
CA ALA A 53 -18.40 4.96 -5.97
C ALA A 53 -18.23 3.43 -5.90
N LEU A 54 -17.53 2.93 -4.88
CA LEU A 54 -17.34 1.49 -4.68
C LEU A 54 -18.66 0.81 -4.29
N ARG A 55 -19.45 1.41 -3.41
CA ARG A 55 -20.78 0.89 -3.04
C ARG A 55 -21.70 0.82 -4.26
N ALA A 56 -21.75 1.88 -5.07
CA ALA A 56 -22.54 1.92 -6.31
C ALA A 56 -22.12 0.82 -7.30
N ARG A 57 -20.80 0.59 -7.46
CA ARG A 57 -20.30 -0.50 -8.30
C ARG A 57 -20.69 -1.88 -7.77
N ALA A 58 -20.59 -2.08 -6.46
CA ALA A 58 -21.01 -3.33 -5.83
C ALA A 58 -22.51 -3.59 -6.02
N ASP A 59 -23.34 -2.55 -5.89
CA ASP A 59 -24.78 -2.64 -6.14
C ASP A 59 -25.09 -2.97 -7.59
N ALA A 60 -24.34 -2.42 -8.55
CA ALA A 60 -24.46 -2.78 -9.95
C ALA A 60 -24.14 -4.26 -10.19
N LEU A 61 -23.05 -4.76 -9.61
CA LEU A 61 -22.64 -6.17 -9.75
C LEU A 61 -23.67 -7.14 -9.17
N ARG A 62 -24.33 -6.82 -8.06
CA ARG A 62 -25.38 -7.69 -7.48
C ARG A 62 -26.64 -7.80 -8.34
N ARG A 63 -26.85 -6.85 -9.27
CA ARG A 63 -28.01 -6.84 -10.19
C ARG A 63 -27.69 -7.50 -11.52
N VAL A 64 -26.43 -7.82 -11.78
CA VAL A 64 -26.05 -8.61 -12.95
C VAL A 64 -26.33 -10.07 -12.59
N ASP A 65 -27.35 -10.64 -13.22
CA ASP A 65 -27.51 -12.09 -13.24
C ASP A 65 -26.27 -12.68 -13.93
N VAL A 66 -25.52 -13.50 -13.19
CA VAL A 66 -24.44 -14.28 -13.78
C VAL A 66 -25.12 -15.32 -14.66
N VAL A 67 -25.13 -15.09 -15.96
CA VAL A 67 -25.56 -16.11 -16.93
C VAL A 67 -24.57 -17.27 -16.78
N ASP A 68 -25.09 -18.42 -16.36
CA ASP A 68 -24.31 -19.64 -16.30
C ASP A 68 -23.98 -20.07 -17.74
N GLU A 69 -22.73 -20.45 -18.02
CA GLU A 69 -22.26 -20.85 -19.35
C GLU A 69 -23.06 -22.03 -19.93
N THR A 70 -23.78 -22.76 -19.07
CA THR A 70 -24.71 -23.83 -19.47
C THR A 70 -25.97 -23.33 -20.20
N ASP A 71 -26.39 -22.07 -20.03
CA ASP A 71 -27.57 -21.51 -20.69
C ASP A 71 -27.30 -21.06 -22.14
N LEU A 72 -26.03 -20.85 -22.53
CA LEU A 72 -25.66 -20.48 -23.91
C LEU A 72 -25.58 -21.68 -24.86
N GLY A 73 -25.56 -22.91 -24.36
CA GLY A 73 -25.46 -24.13 -25.17
C GLY A 73 -26.78 -24.66 -25.74
N ALA A 74 -27.92 -24.05 -25.37
CA ALA A 74 -29.26 -24.52 -25.73
C ALA A 74 -29.96 -23.69 -26.83
N GLN A 75 -29.26 -22.77 -27.50
CA GLN A 75 -29.74 -22.02 -28.67
C GLN A 75 -29.11 -22.51 -29.97
#